data_AF-A0A6A5R7P5-F1
#
_entry.id   AF-A0A6A5R7P5-F1
#
_cell.length_a   1.000
_cell.length_b   1.000
_cell.length_c   1.000
_cell.angle_alpha   90.00
_cell.angle_beta   90.00
_cell.angle_gamma   90.00
#
_symmetry.space_group_name_H-M   'P 1'
#
loop_
_entity.id
_entity.type
_entity.pdbx_description
1 polymer ?
#
loop_
_entity_poly.entity_id
_entity_poly.type
_entity_poly.pdbx_seq_one_letter_code
_entity_poly.pdbx_strand_id
1 'polypeptide(L)'
;MENFVKTQLRPVDECVICSEPFSATHQPVVLDCKHIFGHGCIRRWIEDGRGNNASCPVCRHVLVSRRNTQPAFDAPSIWERLCELPLVRLHAFMEKLWIGIRDLWKRKPDGKFTITALLDKAILPALIEAGAQAWSGSHDALTDAHNLIAASWDSLGRPNRTEGLAIPFVRLARLMSSAAATLPLYLTDLSRTSRLLWRANACLGLTGANVSWDCIIDASKLDSERHFPLLHLYTVLVSQSIAHRSGPQRPLPARRHEIMNLVVEKCCTKIGKACYTGRPSNEFKDILVCVFQELWRYQHEQARLSLRGHEGEETIVRGIWAIADWPAKRDR
;
A
#
# COMPACT_ATOMS: atom_id res chain seq x y z
N MET A 1 53.33 -28.65 34.26
CA MET A 1 52.34 -29.64 33.78
C MET A 1 51.37 -30.04 34.89
N GLU A 2 51.84 -30.58 36.02
CA GLU A 2 50.95 -30.98 37.14
C GLU A 2 50.07 -29.85 37.70
N ASN A 3 50.61 -28.63 37.87
CA ASN A 3 49.81 -27.51 38.37
C ASN A 3 48.66 -27.14 37.43
N PHE A 4 48.85 -27.25 36.11
CA PHE A 4 47.80 -27.00 35.12
C PHE A 4 46.69 -28.04 35.25
N VAL A 5 47.06 -29.33 35.36
CA VAL A 5 46.10 -30.44 35.55
C VAL A 5 45.31 -30.26 36.84
N LYS A 6 45.95 -29.86 37.95
CA LYS A 6 45.29 -29.70 39.25
C LYS A 6 44.43 -28.44 39.38
N THR A 7 44.68 -27.39 38.61
CA THR A 7 44.02 -26.07 38.80
C THR A 7 43.08 -25.67 37.67
N GLN A 8 43.36 -26.09 36.43
CA GLN A 8 42.65 -25.63 35.23
C GLN A 8 41.77 -26.71 34.57
N LEU A 9 42.07 -28.01 34.77
CA LEU A 9 41.22 -29.10 34.28
C LEU A 9 40.18 -29.46 35.34
N ARG A 10 39.02 -28.80 35.29
CA ARG A 10 37.87 -29.16 36.14
C ARG A 10 36.92 -30.07 35.36
N PRO A 11 36.55 -31.24 35.89
CA PRO A 11 35.45 -32.02 35.35
C PRO A 11 34.17 -31.18 35.32
N VAL A 12 33.40 -31.33 34.26
CA VAL A 12 32.06 -30.73 34.16
C VAL A 12 31.08 -31.88 34.38
N ASP A 13 30.63 -32.04 35.61
CA ASP A 13 29.79 -33.16 36.01
C ASP A 13 28.29 -32.78 36.05
N GLU A 14 27.98 -31.49 35.92
CA GLU A 14 26.63 -30.93 36.02
C GLU A 14 26.30 -30.00 34.84
N CYS A 15 25.01 -29.96 34.49
CA CYS A 15 24.50 -29.09 33.44
C CYS A 15 24.26 -27.66 33.95
N VAL A 16 24.81 -26.65 33.27
CA VAL A 16 24.66 -25.23 33.66
C VAL A 16 23.22 -24.71 33.51
N ILE A 17 22.35 -25.39 32.75
CA ILE A 17 20.95 -24.94 32.53
C ILE A 17 20.04 -25.37 33.69
N CYS A 18 20.15 -26.62 34.16
CA CYS A 18 19.27 -27.17 35.19
C CYS A 18 19.98 -27.48 36.52
N SER A 19 21.31 -27.39 36.56
CA SER A 19 22.15 -27.76 37.70
C SER A 19 22.02 -29.23 38.13
N GLU A 20 21.61 -30.11 37.21
CA GLU A 20 21.53 -31.56 37.45
C GLU A 20 22.80 -32.27 36.95
N PRO A 21 23.25 -33.36 37.62
CA PRO A 21 24.37 -34.17 37.16
C PRO A 21 24.11 -34.84 35.80
N PHE A 22 25.17 -35.00 35.01
CA PHE A 22 25.10 -35.78 33.78
C PHE A 22 24.91 -37.26 34.04
N SER A 23 24.08 -37.91 33.23
CA SER A 23 23.74 -39.32 33.40
C SER A 23 23.32 -39.94 32.06
N ALA A 24 22.99 -41.24 32.07
CA ALA A 24 22.47 -41.92 30.89
C ALA A 24 21.17 -41.29 30.36
N THR A 25 20.34 -40.71 31.24
CA THR A 25 19.10 -40.00 30.89
C THR A 25 19.31 -38.50 30.70
N HIS A 26 20.38 -37.95 31.28
CA HIS A 26 20.81 -36.55 31.14
C HIS A 26 22.15 -36.46 30.39
N GLN A 27 22.14 -36.90 29.12
CA GLN A 27 23.37 -37.04 28.34
C GLN A 27 24.03 -35.68 28.07
N PRO A 28 25.35 -35.54 28.29
CA PRO A 28 26.07 -34.31 27.97
C PRO A 28 26.25 -34.16 26.46
N VAL A 29 26.13 -32.94 25.95
CA VAL A 29 26.44 -32.56 24.57
C VAL A 29 27.32 -31.32 24.58
N VAL A 30 28.31 -31.31 23.69
CA VAL A 30 29.22 -30.18 23.49
C VAL A 30 28.80 -29.38 22.27
N LEU A 31 28.78 -28.05 22.40
CA LEU A 31 28.54 -27.14 21.29
C LEU A 31 29.85 -26.75 20.60
N ASP A 32 29.79 -26.09 19.43
CA ASP A 32 30.98 -25.65 18.70
C ASP A 32 31.86 -24.69 19.51
N CYS A 33 31.23 -23.85 20.33
CA CYS A 33 31.88 -22.98 21.32
C CYS A 33 32.47 -23.72 22.54
N LYS A 34 32.47 -25.05 22.54
CA LYS A 34 33.04 -25.95 23.55
C LYS A 34 32.37 -25.94 24.93
N HIS A 35 31.25 -25.26 25.10
CA HIS A 35 30.42 -25.37 26.30
C HIS A 35 29.58 -26.66 26.27
N ILE A 36 29.41 -27.28 27.44
CA ILE A 36 28.75 -28.58 27.63
C ILE A 36 27.41 -28.37 28.35
N PHE A 37 26.36 -29.04 27.88
CA PHE A 37 25.01 -28.98 28.45
C PHE A 37 24.34 -30.34 28.41
N GLY A 38 23.25 -30.52 29.15
CA GLY A 38 22.38 -31.69 28.99
C GLY A 38 21.65 -31.61 27.64
N HIS A 39 21.64 -32.69 26.88
CA HIS A 39 21.05 -32.75 25.54
C HIS A 39 19.59 -32.26 25.54
N GLY A 40 18.77 -32.74 26.49
CA GLY A 40 17.37 -32.32 26.60
C GLY A 40 17.19 -30.85 27.03
N CYS A 41 18.16 -30.29 27.76
CA CYS A 41 18.14 -28.90 28.20
C CYS A 41 18.50 -27.94 27.09
N ILE A 42 19.58 -28.22 26.35
CA ILE A 42 19.98 -27.34 25.25
C ILE A 42 19.00 -27.44 24.06
N ARG A 43 18.39 -28.61 23.84
CA ARG A 43 17.28 -28.76 22.88
C ARG A 43 16.11 -27.86 23.25
N ARG A 44 15.60 -27.97 24.48
CA ARG A 44 14.50 -27.11 25.00
C ARG A 44 14.87 -25.63 24.98
N TRP A 45 16.11 -25.28 25.28
CA TRP A 45 16.59 -23.90 25.18
C TRP A 45 16.42 -23.35 23.76
N ILE A 46 16.85 -24.11 22.75
CA ILE A 46 16.78 -23.71 21.33
C ILE A 46 15.32 -23.69 20.82
N GLU A 47 14.52 -24.69 21.19
CA GLU A 47 13.14 -24.89 20.71
C GLU A 47 12.12 -23.99 21.40
N ASP A 48 12.15 -23.90 22.74
CA ASP A 48 11.05 -23.36 23.55
C ASP A 48 11.37 -22.02 24.24
N GLY A 49 12.61 -21.51 24.13
CA GLY A 49 12.99 -20.27 24.80
C GLY A 49 12.21 -19.04 24.27
N ARG A 50 12.00 -18.04 25.13
CA ARG A 50 11.48 -16.73 24.71
C ARG A 50 12.66 -15.77 24.46
N GLY A 51 12.87 -15.33 23.21
CA GLY A 51 13.90 -14.36 22.84
C GLY A 51 15.03 -14.88 21.94
N ASN A 52 16.27 -14.43 22.20
CA ASN A 52 17.47 -14.70 21.37
C ASN A 52 18.15 -16.06 21.70
N ASN A 53 17.34 -17.11 21.80
CA ASN A 53 17.76 -18.46 22.22
C ASN A 53 18.38 -19.29 21.08
N ALA A 54 18.76 -18.65 19.98
CA ALA A 54 19.59 -19.25 18.93
C ALA A 54 21.10 -19.21 19.26
N SER A 55 21.45 -18.87 20.50
CA SER A 55 22.82 -18.66 20.97
C SER A 55 23.13 -19.47 22.24
N CYS A 56 24.41 -19.76 22.46
CA CYS A 56 24.92 -20.46 23.62
C CYS A 56 24.53 -19.71 24.92
N PRO A 57 23.96 -20.39 25.94
CA PRO A 57 23.61 -19.77 27.22
C PRO A 57 24.79 -19.12 27.95
N VAL A 58 26.01 -19.62 27.73
CA VAL A 58 27.20 -19.17 28.46
C VAL A 58 27.94 -18.05 27.71
N CYS A 59 28.24 -18.24 26.43
CA CYS A 59 29.10 -17.32 25.68
C CYS A 59 28.39 -16.59 24.51
N ARG A 60 27.10 -16.85 24.29
CA ARG A 60 26.30 -16.28 23.20
C ARG A 60 26.81 -16.59 21.78
N HIS A 61 27.70 -17.55 21.60
CA HIS A 61 28.04 -18.07 20.29
C HIS A 61 26.78 -18.55 19.57
N VAL A 62 26.60 -18.15 18.31
CA VAL A 62 25.40 -18.45 17.51
C VAL A 62 25.40 -19.94 17.16
N LEU A 63 24.40 -20.67 17.62
CA LEU A 63 24.27 -22.13 17.43
C LEU A 63 23.46 -22.45 16.18
N VAL A 64 22.44 -21.63 15.93
CA VAL A 64 21.61 -21.71 14.75
C VAL A 64 21.62 -20.32 14.15
N SER A 65 22.17 -20.17 12.94
CA SER A 65 21.84 -19.01 12.14
C SER A 65 20.36 -19.16 11.78
N ARG A 66 19.47 -18.62 12.62
CA ARG A 66 18.10 -18.37 12.16
C ARG A 66 18.30 -17.44 10.98
N ARG A 67 18.19 -17.96 9.76
CA ARG A 67 17.85 -17.13 8.60
C ARG A 67 16.62 -16.40 9.08
N ASN A 68 16.78 -15.13 9.40
CA ASN A 68 15.70 -14.32 9.93
C ASN A 68 14.71 -14.25 8.77
N THR A 69 13.71 -15.14 8.75
CA THR A 69 12.57 -15.06 7.84
C THR A 69 11.67 -13.89 8.22
N GLN A 70 12.03 -13.13 9.27
CA GLN A 70 11.46 -11.81 9.46
C GLN A 70 11.88 -10.93 8.29
N PRO A 71 10.92 -10.45 7.49
CA PRO A 71 11.21 -9.53 6.41
C PRO A 71 11.93 -8.29 6.97
N ALA A 72 12.82 -7.72 6.18
CA ALA A 72 13.62 -6.59 6.60
C ALA A 72 12.71 -5.43 7.06
N PHE A 73 13.14 -4.71 8.10
CA PHE A 73 12.44 -3.51 8.55
C PHE A 73 12.84 -2.31 7.67
N ASP A 74 12.43 -2.36 6.40
CA ASP A 74 12.68 -1.31 5.41
C ASP A 74 11.43 -0.98 4.61
N ALA A 75 11.47 0.14 3.88
CA ALA A 75 10.31 0.64 3.15
C ALA A 75 9.80 -0.36 2.08
N PRO A 76 10.64 -0.97 1.22
CA PRO A 76 10.18 -1.99 0.27
C PRO A 76 9.49 -3.19 0.93
N SER A 77 10.11 -3.78 1.96
CA SER A 77 9.61 -5.00 2.61
C SER A 77 8.32 -4.76 3.40
N ILE A 78 8.19 -3.59 4.04
CA ILE A 78 6.94 -3.19 4.70
C ILE A 78 5.86 -2.93 3.66
N TRP A 79 6.18 -2.24 2.56
CA TRP A 79 5.23 -1.94 1.50
C TRP A 79 4.68 -3.20 0.82
N GLU A 80 5.53 -4.19 0.57
CA GLU A 80 5.12 -5.49 0.04
C GLU A 80 4.09 -6.16 0.95
N ARG A 81 4.38 -6.27 2.26
CA ARG A 81 3.42 -6.82 3.25
C ARG A 81 2.12 -6.03 3.33
N LEU A 82 2.17 -4.69 3.20
CA LEU A 82 0.98 -3.85 3.14
C LEU A 82 0.13 -4.16 1.90
N CYS A 83 0.76 -4.40 0.75
CA CYS A 83 0.07 -4.79 -0.48
C CYS A 83 -0.61 -6.16 -0.38
N GLU A 84 -0.11 -7.04 0.47
CA GLU A 84 -0.65 -8.39 0.74
C GLU A 84 -1.71 -8.43 1.85
N LEU A 85 -2.03 -7.28 2.49
CA LEU A 85 -3.02 -7.24 3.56
C LEU A 85 -4.40 -7.76 3.12
N PRO A 86 -5.10 -8.54 3.96
CA PRO A 86 -6.48 -8.93 3.71
C PRO A 86 -7.39 -7.71 3.52
N LEU A 87 -8.38 -7.80 2.62
CA LEU A 87 -9.26 -6.68 2.29
C LEU A 87 -9.94 -6.05 3.52
N VAL A 88 -10.32 -6.86 4.51
CA VAL A 88 -10.96 -6.37 5.74
C VAL A 88 -10.03 -5.43 6.51
N ARG A 89 -8.75 -5.79 6.65
CA ARG A 89 -7.73 -4.96 7.32
C ARG A 89 -7.44 -3.70 6.52
N LEU A 90 -7.29 -3.84 5.21
CA LEU A 90 -7.09 -2.72 4.29
C LEU A 90 -8.26 -1.73 4.35
N HIS A 91 -9.50 -2.23 4.32
CA HIS A 91 -10.70 -1.41 4.37
C HIS A 91 -10.80 -0.64 5.69
N ALA A 92 -10.55 -1.30 6.83
CA ALA A 92 -10.51 -0.63 8.13
C ALA A 92 -9.49 0.52 8.17
N PHE A 93 -8.29 0.31 7.61
CA PHE A 93 -7.30 1.39 7.45
C PHE A 93 -7.84 2.54 6.58
N MET A 94 -8.44 2.22 5.43
CA MET A 94 -8.99 3.22 4.50
C MET A 94 -10.14 4.02 5.14
N GLU A 95 -11.01 3.41 5.94
CA GLU A 95 -12.07 4.10 6.69
C GLU A 95 -11.50 5.13 7.68
N LYS A 96 -10.45 4.75 8.43
CA LYS A 96 -9.76 5.68 9.34
C LYS A 96 -9.08 6.82 8.59
N LEU A 97 -8.45 6.51 7.46
CA LEU A 97 -7.84 7.53 6.62
C LEU A 97 -8.88 8.52 6.06
N TRP A 98 -10.07 8.04 5.66
CA TRP A 98 -11.17 8.90 5.24
C TRP A 98 -11.67 9.84 6.33
N ILE A 99 -11.73 9.39 7.59
CA ILE A 99 -12.11 10.26 8.72
C ILE A 99 -11.13 11.44 8.82
N GLY A 100 -9.82 11.18 8.78
CA GLY A 100 -8.79 12.23 8.81
C GLY A 100 -8.85 13.17 7.61
N ILE A 101 -9.04 12.64 6.40
CA ILE A 101 -9.19 13.47 5.18
C ILE A 101 -10.44 14.37 5.29
N ARG A 102 -11.58 13.84 5.75
CA ARG A 102 -12.81 14.64 5.94
C ARG A 102 -12.62 15.73 6.98
N ASP A 103 -11.87 15.48 8.06
CA ASP A 103 -11.54 16.52 9.03
C ASP A 103 -10.67 17.63 8.43
N LEU A 104 -9.68 17.27 7.61
CA LEU A 104 -8.87 18.24 6.87
C LEU A 104 -9.71 19.12 5.94
N TRP A 105 -10.69 18.55 5.23
CA TRP A 105 -11.62 19.32 4.40
C TRP A 105 -12.48 20.31 5.20
N LYS A 106 -12.93 19.92 6.40
CA LYS A 106 -13.67 20.83 7.29
C LYS A 106 -12.83 22.04 7.69
N ARG A 107 -11.53 21.84 7.93
CA ARG A 107 -10.60 22.90 8.32
C ARG A 107 -10.13 23.75 7.14
N LYS A 108 -9.92 23.12 5.98
CA LYS A 108 -9.37 23.75 4.78
C LYS A 108 -10.14 23.33 3.51
N PRO A 109 -11.24 24.01 3.18
CA PRO A 109 -12.11 23.64 2.06
C PRO A 109 -11.50 23.81 0.66
N ASP A 110 -10.29 24.37 0.53
CA ASP A 110 -9.61 24.50 -0.78
C ASP A 110 -8.99 23.18 -1.27
N GLY A 111 -8.98 22.14 -0.43
CA GLY A 111 -8.43 20.82 -0.73
C GLY A 111 -6.90 20.77 -0.86
N LYS A 112 -6.19 21.88 -0.57
CA LYS A 112 -4.73 21.97 -0.69
C LYS A 112 -4.07 21.66 0.65
N PHE A 113 -3.91 20.38 0.94
CA PHE A 113 -3.29 19.92 2.20
C PHE A 113 -1.76 19.84 2.08
N THR A 114 -1.06 20.33 3.10
CA THR A 114 0.38 20.11 3.24
C THR A 114 0.67 18.65 3.58
N ILE A 115 1.88 18.18 3.30
CA ILE A 115 2.32 16.83 3.66
C ILE A 115 2.28 16.65 5.17
N THR A 116 2.71 17.66 5.93
CA THR A 116 2.61 17.69 7.40
C THR A 116 1.17 17.48 7.87
N ALA A 117 0.19 18.17 7.27
CA ALA A 117 -1.21 18.02 7.64
C ALA A 117 -1.75 16.62 7.30
N LEU A 118 -1.37 16.06 6.14
CA LEU A 118 -1.75 14.70 5.74
C LEU A 118 -1.17 13.65 6.68
N LEU A 119 0.11 13.77 7.05
CA LEU A 119 0.78 12.83 7.96
C LEU A 119 0.20 12.90 9.37
N ASP A 120 0.16 14.09 9.96
CA ASP A 120 -0.19 14.30 11.37
C ASP A 120 -1.69 14.10 11.65
N LYS A 121 -2.57 14.49 10.72
CA LYS A 121 -4.03 14.49 10.96
C LYS A 121 -4.78 13.34 10.29
N ALA A 122 -4.16 12.62 9.36
CA ALA A 122 -4.86 11.56 8.64
C ALA A 122 -4.09 10.24 8.60
N ILE A 123 -2.85 10.23 8.09
CA ILE A 123 -2.12 8.99 7.81
C ILE A 123 -1.64 8.31 9.09
N LEU A 124 -0.89 9.01 9.95
CA LEU A 124 -0.33 8.40 11.16
C LEU A 124 -1.43 7.94 12.13
N PRO A 125 -2.49 8.74 12.41
CA PRO A 125 -3.61 8.27 13.23
C PRO A 125 -4.30 7.03 12.65
N ALA A 126 -4.52 7.00 11.33
CA ALA A 126 -5.15 5.85 10.67
C ALA A 126 -4.31 4.57 10.78
N LEU A 127 -2.97 4.68 10.65
CA LEU A 127 -2.07 3.55 10.84
C LEU A 127 -2.09 3.03 12.28
N ILE A 128 -2.08 3.91 13.27
CA ILE A 128 -2.16 3.54 14.70
C ILE A 128 -3.47 2.81 14.98
N GLU A 129 -4.61 3.41 14.61
CA GLU A 129 -5.93 2.86 14.93
C GLU A 129 -6.18 1.52 14.22
N ALA A 130 -5.76 1.37 12.97
CA ALA A 130 -5.93 0.13 12.21
C ALA A 130 -4.88 -0.95 12.55
N GLY A 131 -3.70 -0.55 13.03
CA GLY A 131 -2.67 -1.45 13.56
C GLY A 131 -3.03 -2.02 14.92
N ALA A 132 -3.64 -1.21 15.80
CA ALA A 132 -4.07 -1.62 17.15
C ALA A 132 -5.14 -2.74 17.15
N GLN A 133 -5.83 -2.95 16.02
CA GLN A 133 -6.83 -4.01 15.87
C GLN A 133 -6.22 -5.41 15.63
N ALA A 134 -4.89 -5.54 15.54
CA ALA A 134 -4.22 -6.83 15.37
C ALA A 134 -4.20 -7.64 16.68
N TRP A 135 -4.77 -8.84 16.65
CA TRP A 135 -4.76 -9.77 17.78
C TRP A 135 -3.42 -10.54 17.79
N SER A 136 -2.63 -10.33 18.85
CA SER A 136 -1.47 -11.12 19.28
C SER A 136 -0.18 -11.08 18.42
N GLY A 137 0.91 -10.62 19.07
CA GLY A 137 2.27 -11.17 18.97
C GLY A 137 3.07 -11.09 17.66
N SER A 138 2.45 -10.77 16.52
CA SER A 138 3.14 -10.64 15.22
C SER A 138 3.35 -9.18 14.82
N HIS A 139 4.44 -8.89 14.10
CA HIS A 139 4.73 -7.56 13.56
C HIS A 139 3.69 -7.19 12.50
N ASP A 140 2.70 -6.40 12.90
CA ASP A 140 1.63 -5.93 12.01
C ASP A 140 2.18 -4.88 11.02
N ALA A 141 1.92 -5.07 9.72
CA ALA A 141 2.48 -4.23 8.68
C ALA A 141 2.05 -2.75 8.79
N LEU A 142 0.86 -2.45 9.34
CA LEU A 142 0.41 -1.07 9.55
C LEU A 142 1.17 -0.42 10.71
N THR A 143 1.41 -1.18 11.78
CA THR A 143 2.23 -0.75 12.92
C THR A 143 3.69 -0.52 12.51
N ASP A 144 4.26 -1.42 11.71
CA ASP A 144 5.62 -1.27 11.17
C ASP A 144 5.72 -0.03 10.27
N ALA A 145 4.72 0.18 9.43
CA ALA A 145 4.64 1.37 8.57
C ALA A 145 4.56 2.66 9.38
N HIS A 146 3.73 2.70 10.43
CA HIS A 146 3.66 3.83 11.36
C HIS A 146 5.04 4.10 11.96
N ASN A 147 5.66 3.08 12.54
CA ASN A 147 6.93 3.23 13.26
C ASN A 147 8.04 3.74 12.33
N LEU A 148 8.15 3.19 11.12
CA LEU A 148 9.16 3.62 10.15
C LEU A 148 8.90 5.07 9.68
N ILE A 149 7.65 5.41 9.35
CA ILE A 149 7.31 6.76 8.87
C ILE A 149 7.50 7.80 9.97
N ALA A 150 6.98 7.54 11.18
CA ALA A 150 7.07 8.46 12.31
C ALA A 150 8.54 8.73 12.68
N ALA A 151 9.34 7.66 12.86
CA ALA A 151 10.75 7.80 13.21
C ALA A 151 11.54 8.56 12.13
N SER A 152 11.33 8.25 10.85
CA SER A 152 12.02 8.93 9.74
C SER A 152 11.61 10.40 9.65
N TRP A 153 10.32 10.71 9.82
CA TRP A 153 9.79 12.05 9.69
C TRP A 153 10.17 12.95 10.87
N ASP A 154 10.14 12.43 12.10
CA ASP A 154 10.59 13.15 13.29
C ASP A 154 12.09 13.45 13.23
N SER A 155 12.91 12.49 12.80
CA SER A 155 14.37 12.65 12.66
C SER A 155 14.75 13.76 11.67
N LEU A 156 13.90 14.01 10.66
CA LEU A 156 14.10 15.08 9.67
C LEU A 156 13.54 16.45 10.11
N GLY A 157 12.99 16.56 11.32
CA GLY A 157 12.37 17.79 11.82
C GLY A 157 10.98 18.06 11.22
N ARG A 158 10.21 17.00 10.92
CA ARG A 158 8.85 17.05 10.37
C ARG A 158 8.70 17.94 9.12
N PRO A 159 9.53 17.75 8.09
CA PRO A 159 9.50 18.62 6.92
C PRO A 159 8.21 18.44 6.12
N ASN A 160 7.84 19.48 5.36
CA ASN A 160 6.74 19.42 4.40
C ASN A 160 7.18 18.77 3.06
N ARG A 161 7.92 17.66 3.15
CA ARG A 161 8.36 16.82 2.03
C ARG A 161 8.16 15.36 2.41
N THR A 162 7.97 14.49 1.41
CA THR A 162 7.70 13.06 1.65
C THR A 162 8.81 12.23 1.05
N GLU A 163 9.29 11.27 1.84
CA GLU A 163 10.42 10.41 1.53
C GLU A 163 10.12 8.98 2.00
N GLY A 164 10.79 8.01 1.40
CA GLY A 164 10.66 6.60 1.77
C GLY A 164 9.21 6.09 1.78
N LEU A 165 8.85 5.37 2.83
CA LEU A 165 7.54 4.72 2.95
C LEU A 165 6.37 5.72 3.05
N ALA A 166 6.61 6.99 3.39
CA ALA A 166 5.53 7.99 3.46
C ALA A 166 4.93 8.32 2.08
N ILE A 167 5.70 8.16 1.00
CA ILE A 167 5.33 8.53 -0.37
C ILE A 167 4.01 7.89 -0.81
N PRO A 168 3.85 6.55 -0.80
CA PRO A 168 2.62 5.92 -1.24
C PRO A 168 1.41 6.27 -0.36
N PHE A 169 1.59 6.56 0.93
CA PHE A 169 0.48 6.97 1.80
C PHE A 169 0.02 8.40 1.54
N VAL A 170 0.96 9.32 1.32
CA VAL A 170 0.65 10.70 0.93
C VAL A 170 -0.06 10.72 -0.43
N ARG A 171 0.44 9.93 -1.39
CA ARG A 171 -0.21 9.76 -2.70
C ARG A 171 -1.62 9.18 -2.57
N LEU A 172 -1.79 8.14 -1.76
CA LEU A 172 -3.10 7.54 -1.48
C LEU A 172 -4.08 8.57 -0.90
N ALA A 173 -3.67 9.33 0.12
CA ALA A 173 -4.52 10.33 0.74
C ALA A 173 -4.95 11.43 -0.25
N ARG A 174 -4.03 11.87 -1.12
CA ARG A 174 -4.34 12.82 -2.21
C ARG A 174 -5.27 12.21 -3.25
N LEU A 175 -5.05 10.96 -3.63
CA LEU A 175 -5.88 10.24 -4.58
C LEU A 175 -7.31 10.06 -4.04
N MET A 176 -7.46 9.64 -2.78
CA MET A 176 -8.74 9.56 -2.09
C MET A 176 -9.43 10.93 -2.03
N SER A 177 -8.72 11.97 -1.59
CA SER A 177 -9.26 13.33 -1.55
C SER A 177 -9.73 13.82 -2.92
N SER A 178 -9.00 13.51 -3.99
CA SER A 178 -9.37 13.85 -5.36
C SER A 178 -10.58 13.04 -5.84
N ALA A 179 -10.62 11.75 -5.51
CA ALA A 179 -11.72 10.86 -5.85
C ALA A 179 -13.04 11.28 -5.18
N ALA A 180 -13.00 11.81 -3.94
CA ALA A 180 -14.18 12.31 -3.24
C ALA A 180 -14.88 13.48 -3.96
N ALA A 181 -14.18 14.22 -4.82
CA ALA A 181 -14.81 15.25 -5.64
C ALA A 181 -15.71 14.67 -6.75
N THR A 182 -15.53 13.40 -7.10
CA THR A 182 -16.19 12.74 -8.23
C THR A 182 -17.10 11.60 -7.78
N LEU A 183 -16.69 10.84 -6.76
CA LEU A 183 -17.46 9.74 -6.20
C LEU A 183 -18.56 10.26 -5.26
N PRO A 184 -19.77 9.69 -5.33
CA PRO A 184 -20.78 9.86 -4.28
C PRO A 184 -20.30 9.34 -2.92
N LEU A 185 -20.78 9.95 -1.85
CA LEU A 185 -20.45 9.55 -0.47
C LEU A 185 -20.77 8.07 -0.18
N TYR A 186 -21.87 7.53 -0.71
CA TYR A 186 -22.22 6.13 -0.49
C TYR A 186 -21.25 5.14 -1.15
N LEU A 187 -20.44 5.58 -2.13
CA LEU A 187 -19.40 4.74 -2.75
C LEU A 187 -18.07 4.82 -2.00
N THR A 188 -17.77 5.90 -1.29
CA THR A 188 -16.44 6.08 -0.65
C THR A 188 -16.20 5.10 0.49
N ASP A 189 -17.27 4.66 1.14
CA ASP A 189 -17.22 3.80 2.33
C ASP A 189 -17.35 2.30 1.98
N LEU A 190 -17.28 1.93 0.70
CA LEU A 190 -17.38 0.53 0.28
C LEU A 190 -16.01 -0.14 0.20
N SER A 191 -15.93 -1.39 0.66
CA SER A 191 -14.70 -2.20 0.62
C SER A 191 -14.15 -2.37 -0.81
N ARG A 192 -15.03 -2.51 -1.82
CA ARG A 192 -14.62 -2.56 -3.23
C ARG A 192 -13.96 -1.27 -3.71
N THR A 193 -14.48 -0.11 -3.31
CA THR A 193 -13.90 1.19 -3.65
C THR A 193 -12.55 1.38 -2.96
N SER A 194 -12.46 0.94 -1.70
CA SER A 194 -11.19 0.90 -0.94
C SER A 194 -10.14 0.05 -1.67
N ARG A 195 -10.52 -1.15 -2.14
CA ARG A 195 -9.67 -2.02 -2.95
C ARG A 195 -9.22 -1.34 -4.24
N LEU A 196 -10.13 -0.71 -4.97
CA LEU A 196 -9.83 -0.03 -6.24
C LEU A 196 -8.83 1.11 -6.05
N LEU A 197 -9.08 2.00 -5.07
CA LEU A 197 -8.17 3.10 -4.71
C LEU A 197 -6.80 2.59 -4.27
N TRP A 198 -6.77 1.54 -3.45
CA TRP A 198 -5.52 0.94 -3.00
C TRP A 198 -4.71 0.33 -4.15
N ARG A 199 -5.33 -0.48 -5.02
CA ARG A 199 -4.61 -1.10 -6.16
C ARG A 199 -4.08 -0.05 -7.14
N ALA A 200 -4.85 1.00 -7.41
CA ALA A 200 -4.40 2.14 -8.22
C ALA A 200 -3.19 2.84 -7.60
N ASN A 201 -3.17 3.02 -6.27
CA ASN A 201 -2.02 3.59 -5.57
C ASN A 201 -0.82 2.63 -5.53
N ALA A 202 -1.05 1.34 -5.31
CA ALA A 202 -0.01 0.34 -5.13
C ALA A 202 0.78 0.07 -6.41
N CYS A 203 0.12 0.14 -7.57
CA CYS A 203 0.77 -0.10 -8.85
C CYS A 203 1.86 0.92 -9.21
N LEU A 204 1.91 2.06 -8.51
CA LEU A 204 2.89 3.13 -8.67
C LEU A 204 4.14 2.96 -7.76
N GLY A 205 4.15 1.94 -6.90
CA GLY A 205 5.28 1.63 -6.02
C GLY A 205 5.62 2.76 -5.03
N LEU A 206 6.90 2.88 -4.66
CA LEU A 206 7.38 3.82 -3.64
C LEU A 206 7.79 5.20 -4.19
N THR A 207 7.58 5.47 -5.47
CA THR A 207 8.07 6.69 -6.13
C THR A 207 6.94 7.68 -6.42
N GLY A 208 7.18 8.97 -6.17
CA GLY A 208 6.26 10.05 -6.53
C GLY A 208 5.06 10.17 -5.59
N ALA A 209 4.93 11.32 -4.94
CA ALA A 209 3.83 11.63 -4.02
C ALA A 209 2.51 12.01 -4.72
N ASN A 210 2.53 12.06 -6.05
CA ASN A 210 1.42 12.41 -6.92
C ASN A 210 1.39 11.39 -8.06
N VAL A 211 0.24 11.25 -8.70
CA VAL A 211 0.09 10.42 -9.90
C VAL A 211 0.69 11.17 -11.11
N SER A 212 1.39 10.50 -12.02
CA SER A 212 1.78 11.13 -13.29
C SER A 212 0.71 10.89 -14.35
N TRP A 213 0.43 11.90 -15.18
CA TRP A 213 -0.35 11.69 -16.41
C TRP A 213 0.28 10.64 -17.32
N ASP A 214 1.60 10.53 -17.35
CA ASP A 214 2.32 9.54 -18.16
C ASP A 214 1.93 8.11 -17.77
N CYS A 215 1.72 7.84 -16.47
CA CYS A 215 1.27 6.53 -16.01
C CYS A 215 -0.11 6.15 -16.58
N ILE A 216 -1.04 7.11 -16.70
CA ILE A 216 -2.36 6.87 -17.30
C ILE A 216 -2.24 6.74 -18.82
N ILE A 217 -1.47 7.62 -19.45
CA ILE A 217 -1.26 7.61 -20.91
C ILE A 217 -0.65 6.27 -21.32
N ASP A 218 0.37 5.79 -20.61
CA ASP A 218 0.99 4.49 -20.89
C ASP A 218 0.04 3.33 -20.60
N ALA A 219 -0.71 3.38 -19.51
CA ALA A 219 -1.72 2.36 -19.22
C ALA A 219 -2.80 2.29 -20.32
N SER A 220 -3.18 3.43 -20.90
CA SER A 220 -4.23 3.51 -21.93
C SER A 220 -3.89 2.79 -23.23
N LYS A 221 -2.59 2.54 -23.48
CA LYS A 221 -2.13 1.75 -24.63
C LYS A 221 -2.42 0.26 -24.48
N LEU A 222 -2.68 -0.20 -23.26
CA LEU A 222 -2.96 -1.60 -22.91
C LEU A 222 -1.82 -2.59 -23.20
N ASP A 223 -0.60 -2.09 -23.45
CA ASP A 223 0.59 -2.92 -23.69
C ASP A 223 1.16 -3.58 -22.40
N SER A 224 0.81 -3.02 -21.24
CA SER A 224 1.32 -3.48 -19.95
C SER A 224 0.24 -3.47 -18.88
N GLU A 225 0.21 -4.54 -18.09
CA GLU A 225 -0.67 -4.68 -16.92
C GLU A 225 -0.25 -3.81 -15.73
N ARG A 226 0.99 -3.30 -15.74
CA ARG A 226 1.60 -2.64 -14.57
C ARG A 226 0.72 -1.52 -14.02
N HIS A 227 0.25 -0.62 -14.87
CA HIS A 227 -0.53 0.55 -14.45
C HIS A 227 -2.03 0.41 -14.75
N PHE A 228 -2.49 -0.78 -15.15
CA PHE A 228 -3.90 -1.03 -15.44
C PHE A 228 -4.83 -0.75 -14.24
N PRO A 229 -4.47 -1.07 -12.96
CA PRO A 229 -5.33 -0.72 -11.83
C PRO A 229 -5.58 0.80 -11.69
N LEU A 230 -4.59 1.62 -12.05
CA LEU A 230 -4.75 3.08 -12.07
C LEU A 230 -5.69 3.51 -13.20
N LEU A 231 -5.55 2.92 -14.39
CA LEU A 231 -6.46 3.18 -15.52
C LEU A 231 -7.90 2.78 -15.17
N HIS A 232 -8.09 1.65 -14.49
CA HIS A 232 -9.40 1.18 -14.04
C HIS A 232 -10.03 2.21 -13.08
N LEU A 233 -9.32 2.63 -12.03
CA LEU A 233 -9.82 3.69 -11.14
C LEU A 233 -10.16 4.96 -11.92
N TYR A 234 -9.26 5.40 -12.81
CA TYR A 234 -9.49 6.61 -13.61
C TYR A 234 -10.77 6.49 -14.46
N THR A 235 -10.99 5.35 -15.08
CA THR A 235 -12.19 5.08 -15.90
C THR A 235 -13.47 5.07 -15.07
N VAL A 236 -13.42 4.50 -13.86
CA VAL A 236 -14.52 4.55 -12.88
C VAL A 236 -14.83 6.01 -12.51
N LEU A 237 -13.80 6.83 -12.24
CA LEU A 237 -14.01 8.26 -11.95
C LEU A 237 -14.63 9.00 -13.14
N VAL A 238 -14.19 8.74 -14.37
CA VAL A 238 -14.81 9.32 -15.58
C VAL A 238 -16.28 8.88 -15.68
N SER A 239 -16.57 7.59 -15.51
CA SER A 239 -17.94 7.05 -15.53
C SER A 239 -18.84 7.71 -14.48
N GLN A 240 -18.35 7.86 -13.24
CA GLN A 240 -19.09 8.53 -12.16
C GLN A 240 -19.29 10.03 -12.42
N SER A 241 -18.33 10.69 -13.07
CA SER A 241 -18.46 12.11 -13.47
C SER A 241 -19.55 12.35 -14.53
N ILE A 242 -19.84 11.32 -15.33
CA ILE A 242 -20.94 11.32 -16.29
C ILE A 242 -22.26 11.12 -15.54
N ALA A 243 -22.34 10.14 -14.65
CA ALA A 243 -23.58 9.78 -13.94
C ALA A 243 -24.08 10.86 -12.96
N HIS A 244 -23.19 11.47 -12.17
CA HIS A 244 -23.60 12.29 -11.01
C HIS A 244 -23.59 13.81 -11.26
N ARG A 245 -22.98 14.28 -12.35
CA ARG A 245 -22.84 15.72 -12.64
C ARG A 245 -23.37 16.12 -14.02
N SER A 246 -24.04 15.21 -14.71
CA SER A 246 -24.87 15.58 -15.85
C SER A 246 -26.26 15.86 -15.26
N GLY A 247 -26.70 17.13 -15.30
CA GLY A 247 -28.10 17.45 -15.00
C GLY A 247 -29.06 16.66 -15.90
N PRO A 248 -30.38 16.78 -15.70
CA PRO A 248 -31.36 15.96 -16.43
C PRO A 248 -31.09 16.01 -17.94
N GLN A 249 -30.69 14.85 -18.49
CA GLN A 249 -30.68 14.52 -19.91
C GLN A 249 -30.17 15.61 -20.87
N ARG A 250 -29.00 16.20 -20.63
CA ARG A 250 -28.36 16.98 -21.71
C ARG A 250 -27.71 16.01 -22.70
N PRO A 251 -28.08 16.05 -24.00
CA PRO A 251 -27.37 15.29 -25.02
C PRO A 251 -25.90 15.72 -25.07
N LEU A 252 -25.04 14.80 -25.50
CA LEU A 252 -23.64 15.13 -25.78
C LEU A 252 -23.55 16.32 -26.75
N PRO A 253 -22.63 17.28 -26.54
CA PRO A 253 -22.40 18.34 -27.50
C PRO A 253 -22.06 17.78 -28.88
N ALA A 254 -22.68 18.33 -29.93
CA ALA A 254 -22.46 17.86 -31.30
C ALA A 254 -21.14 18.39 -31.89
N ARG A 255 -20.66 19.55 -31.44
CA ARG A 255 -19.44 20.18 -31.99
C ARG A 255 -18.19 19.63 -31.30
N ARG A 256 -17.17 19.28 -32.09
CA ARG A 256 -15.89 18.72 -31.61
C ARG A 256 -15.23 19.55 -30.49
N HIS A 257 -15.21 20.87 -30.63
CA HIS A 257 -14.58 21.74 -29.63
C HIS A 257 -15.38 21.81 -28.32
N GLU A 258 -16.71 21.73 -28.38
CA GLU A 258 -17.57 21.75 -27.18
C GLU A 258 -17.40 20.47 -26.37
N ILE A 259 -17.38 19.30 -27.03
CA ILE A 259 -17.13 18.03 -26.35
C ILE A 259 -15.70 17.95 -25.80
N MET A 260 -14.71 18.44 -26.54
CA MET A 260 -13.32 18.52 -26.06
C MET A 260 -13.23 19.36 -24.79
N ASN A 261 -13.85 20.56 -24.77
CA ASN A 261 -13.86 21.42 -23.59
C ASN A 261 -14.53 20.74 -22.39
N LEU A 262 -15.66 20.06 -22.61
CA LEU A 262 -16.36 19.29 -21.58
C LEU A 262 -15.47 18.18 -21.00
N VAL A 263 -14.75 17.45 -21.86
CA VAL A 263 -13.85 16.35 -21.46
C VAL A 263 -12.64 16.88 -20.70
N VAL A 264 -12.03 17.99 -21.14
CA VAL A 264 -10.92 18.62 -20.43
C VAL A 264 -11.37 19.13 -19.05
N GLU A 265 -12.54 19.74 -18.96
CA GLU A 265 -13.09 20.20 -17.69
C GLU A 265 -13.37 19.03 -16.72
N LYS A 266 -14.11 18.01 -17.18
CA LYS A 266 -14.52 16.88 -16.32
C LYS A 266 -13.37 15.91 -16.03
N CYS A 267 -12.63 15.51 -17.05
CA CYS A 267 -11.69 14.38 -16.94
C CYS A 267 -10.25 14.81 -16.65
N CYS A 268 -9.82 15.98 -17.14
CA CYS A 268 -8.46 16.47 -16.89
C CYS A 268 -8.41 17.40 -15.68
N THR A 269 -9.39 18.30 -15.55
CA THR A 269 -9.38 19.33 -14.50
C THR A 269 -10.00 18.83 -13.21
N LYS A 270 -11.23 18.29 -13.23
CA LYS A 270 -11.90 17.85 -11.99
C LYS A 270 -11.29 16.58 -11.40
N ILE A 271 -10.97 15.58 -12.23
CA ILE A 271 -10.32 14.35 -11.76
C ILE A 271 -8.82 14.55 -11.57
N GLY A 272 -8.16 15.25 -12.51
CA GLY A 272 -6.70 15.28 -12.59
C GLY A 272 -5.98 16.42 -11.86
N LYS A 273 -6.62 17.54 -11.51
CA LYS A 273 -5.86 18.76 -11.15
C LYS A 273 -5.12 18.72 -9.80
N ALA A 274 -5.68 18.08 -8.77
CA ALA A 274 -5.14 18.21 -7.41
C ALA A 274 -4.05 17.19 -7.07
N CYS A 275 -4.12 15.98 -7.65
CA CYS A 275 -3.22 14.87 -7.30
C CYS A 275 -2.36 14.37 -8.47
N TYR A 276 -2.46 14.98 -9.65
CA TYR A 276 -1.66 14.60 -10.82
C TYR A 276 -0.56 15.61 -11.13
N THR A 277 0.52 15.10 -11.70
CA THR A 277 1.68 15.84 -12.21
C THR A 277 1.78 15.69 -13.71
N GLY A 278 2.41 16.66 -14.37
CA GLY A 278 2.42 16.75 -15.83
C GLY A 278 1.09 17.26 -16.40
N ARG A 279 0.87 17.02 -17.69
CA ARG A 279 -0.37 17.37 -18.41
C ARG A 279 -0.66 16.30 -19.45
N PRO A 280 -1.95 16.01 -19.74
CA PRO A 280 -2.30 15.12 -20.83
C PRO A 280 -1.90 15.72 -22.17
N SER A 281 -1.35 14.90 -23.07
CA SER A 281 -1.05 15.29 -24.46
C SER A 281 -2.34 15.56 -25.24
N ASN A 282 -2.24 16.19 -26.41
CA ASN A 282 -3.42 16.44 -27.23
C ASN A 282 -4.00 15.15 -27.82
N GLU A 283 -3.12 14.23 -28.22
CA GLU A 283 -3.49 12.90 -28.71
C GLU A 283 -4.26 12.13 -27.62
N PHE A 284 -3.77 12.17 -26.38
CA PHE A 284 -4.46 11.53 -25.27
C PHE A 284 -5.83 12.17 -24.98
N LYS A 285 -5.98 13.49 -25.12
CA LYS A 285 -7.28 14.14 -24.98
C LYS A 285 -8.27 13.70 -26.05
N ASP A 286 -7.82 13.49 -27.29
CA ASP A 286 -8.68 12.96 -28.36
C ASP A 286 -9.14 11.53 -28.04
N ILE A 287 -8.24 10.65 -27.57
CA ILE A 287 -8.62 9.30 -27.08
C ILE A 287 -9.64 9.42 -25.93
N LEU A 288 -9.41 10.34 -25.00
CA LEU A 288 -10.28 10.54 -23.84
C LEU A 288 -11.68 11.04 -24.24
N VAL A 289 -11.81 11.79 -25.33
CA VAL A 289 -13.12 12.15 -25.91
C VAL A 289 -13.87 10.89 -26.35
N CYS A 290 -13.20 9.97 -27.05
CA CYS A 290 -13.80 8.70 -27.44
C CYS A 290 -14.20 7.85 -26.21
N VAL A 291 -13.33 7.73 -25.21
CA VAL A 291 -13.64 7.02 -23.94
C VAL A 291 -14.87 7.64 -23.25
N PHE A 292 -14.95 8.97 -23.20
CA PHE A 292 -16.08 9.66 -22.59
C PHE A 292 -17.39 9.38 -23.33
N GLN A 293 -17.36 9.40 -24.67
CA GLN A 293 -18.52 9.07 -25.51
C GLN A 293 -18.96 7.62 -25.31
N GLU A 294 -18.04 6.66 -25.32
CA GLU A 294 -18.35 5.25 -25.10
C GLU A 294 -18.95 5.00 -23.71
N LEU A 295 -18.39 5.62 -22.66
CA LEU A 295 -18.95 5.55 -21.31
C LEU A 295 -20.32 6.22 -21.20
N TRP A 296 -20.57 7.27 -21.98
CA TRP A 296 -21.88 7.92 -22.04
C TRP A 296 -22.91 7.03 -22.73
N ARG A 297 -22.57 6.41 -23.88
CA ARG A 297 -23.41 5.45 -24.61
C ARG A 297 -23.74 4.24 -23.74
N TYR A 298 -22.72 3.69 -23.07
CA TYR A 298 -22.88 2.60 -22.11
C TYR A 298 -23.95 2.93 -21.04
N GLN A 299 -23.96 4.15 -20.51
CA GLN A 299 -24.89 4.56 -19.46
C GLN A 299 -26.27 4.97 -19.96
N HIS A 300 -26.34 5.68 -21.10
CA HIS A 300 -27.58 6.32 -21.56
C HIS A 300 -28.27 5.53 -22.68
N GLU A 301 -27.53 5.10 -23.70
CA GLU A 301 -28.10 4.37 -24.85
C GLU A 301 -28.35 2.90 -24.51
N GLN A 302 -27.41 2.27 -23.81
CA GLN A 302 -27.54 0.86 -23.39
C GLN A 302 -28.24 0.69 -22.04
N ALA A 303 -28.64 1.80 -21.40
CA ALA A 303 -29.29 1.83 -20.09
C ALA A 303 -28.54 1.04 -18.98
N ARG A 304 -27.21 1.00 -19.02
CA ARG A 304 -26.40 0.31 -18.00
C ARG A 304 -26.03 1.26 -16.86
N LEU A 305 -25.80 0.69 -15.68
CA LEU A 305 -25.31 1.46 -14.53
C LEU A 305 -23.87 1.94 -14.78
N SER A 306 -23.52 3.10 -14.22
CA SER A 306 -22.15 3.58 -14.20
C SER A 306 -21.20 2.59 -13.52
N LEU A 307 -19.93 2.59 -13.94
CA LEU A 307 -18.89 1.72 -13.39
C LEU A 307 -18.60 2.07 -11.93
N ARG A 308 -18.57 1.09 -11.04
CA ARG A 308 -18.49 1.30 -9.57
C ARG A 308 -17.38 0.47 -8.90
N GLY A 309 -16.46 -0.08 -9.69
CA GLY A 309 -15.37 -0.93 -9.21
C GLY A 309 -15.83 -2.33 -8.83
N HIS A 310 -16.83 -2.87 -9.54
CA HIS A 310 -17.22 -4.29 -9.38
C HIS A 310 -16.19 -5.22 -10.02
N GLU A 311 -16.04 -6.43 -9.46
CA GLU A 311 -15.24 -7.47 -10.11
C GLU A 311 -15.82 -7.80 -11.50
N GLY A 312 -14.97 -7.88 -12.51
CA GLY A 312 -15.35 -8.11 -13.90
C GLY A 312 -15.43 -6.84 -14.75
N GLU A 313 -15.52 -5.64 -14.13
CA GLU A 313 -15.49 -4.36 -14.86
C GLU A 313 -14.15 -4.15 -15.59
N GLU A 314 -13.08 -4.88 -15.24
CA GLU A 314 -11.80 -4.84 -15.93
C GLU A 314 -11.94 -5.11 -17.44
N THR A 315 -12.80 -6.07 -17.82
CA THR A 315 -13.03 -6.41 -19.23
C THR A 315 -13.70 -5.27 -19.99
N ILE A 316 -14.65 -4.60 -19.34
CA ILE A 316 -15.37 -3.44 -19.88
C ILE A 316 -14.39 -2.28 -20.07
N VAL A 317 -13.56 -2.00 -19.06
CA VAL A 317 -12.53 -0.96 -19.12
C VAL A 317 -11.59 -1.21 -20.30
N ARG A 318 -11.05 -2.42 -20.44
CA ARG A 318 -10.20 -2.77 -21.59
C ARG A 318 -10.89 -2.56 -22.92
N GLY A 319 -12.13 -3.02 -23.06
CA GLY A 319 -12.90 -2.86 -24.28
C GLY A 319 -13.07 -1.39 -24.66
N ILE A 320 -13.43 -0.54 -23.70
CA ILE A 320 -13.62 0.90 -23.94
C ILE A 320 -12.32 1.57 -24.40
N TRP A 321 -11.19 1.30 -23.73
CA TRP A 321 -9.90 1.88 -24.11
C TRP A 321 -9.38 1.35 -25.44
N ALA A 322 -9.58 0.06 -25.74
CA ALA A 322 -9.20 -0.53 -27.02
C ALA A 322 -10.02 0.06 -28.19
N ILE A 323 -11.31 0.30 -28.00
CA ILE A 323 -12.18 0.96 -29.00
C ILE A 323 -11.74 2.41 -29.21
N ALA A 324 -11.44 3.13 -28.13
CA ALA A 324 -11.06 4.54 -28.19
C ALA A 324 -9.70 4.79 -28.84
N ASP A 325 -8.79 3.81 -28.82
CA ASP A 325 -7.48 3.90 -29.47
C ASP A 325 -7.54 3.60 -30.99
N TRP A 326 -8.63 2.99 -31.48
CA TRP A 326 -8.76 2.61 -32.89
C TRP A 326 -8.74 3.79 -33.88
N PRO A 327 -9.46 4.92 -33.64
CA PRO A 327 -9.40 6.08 -34.52
C PRO A 327 -8.00 6.69 -34.58
N ALA A 328 -7.29 6.75 -33.44
CA ALA A 328 -5.94 7.31 -33.36
C ALA A 328 -4.88 6.51 -34.13
N LYS A 329 -5.14 5.21 -34.40
CA LYS A 329 -4.28 4.33 -35.20
C LYS A 329 -4.52 4.43 -36.71
N ARG A 330 -5.68 4.92 -37.18
CA ARG A 330 -5.95 5.09 -38.63
C ARG A 330 -5.31 6.35 -39.22
N ASP A 331 -5.03 7.34 -38.38
CA ASP A 331 -4.45 8.63 -38.79
C ASP A 331 -2.91 8.69 -38.64
N ARG A 332 -2.24 7.55 -38.37
CA ARG A 332 -0.77 7.39 -38.33
C ARG A 332 -0.28 6.57 -39.51
#